data_AF-A0A3A4UQ40-F1
#
_entry.id   AF-A0A3A4UQ40-F1
#
_cell.length_a   1.000
_cell.length_b   1.000
_cell.length_c   1.000
_cell.angle_alpha   90.00
_cell.angle_beta   90.00
_cell.angle_gamma   90.00
#
_symmetry.space_group_name_H-M   'P 1'
#
loop_
_entity.id
_entity.type
_entity.pdbx_description
1 polymer ?
#
loop_
_entity_poly.entity_id
_entity_poly.type
_entity_poly.pdbx_seq_one_letter_code
_entity_poly.pdbx_strand_id
1 'polypeptide(L)'
;MMNRVFKIGDVSGENRIYQCSRCGNLHAFLQGEVFSACAVCAGKKQEWKPKKELIIRTRNVAAEIERRKTALDKFSDWLVSSFGTPWFLVFHIVWFGLWVIVNMGWTSFPVFDENWEHLTMIVSLEAIFLAIFILISQNRAGETSELRSELDYQTDLKAEKRSEEILALLQAHVKRK
;
A
#
# COMPACT_ATOMS: atom_id res chain seq x y z
N MET A 1 -27.53 9.85 27.54
CA MET A 1 -26.33 9.93 26.69
C MET A 1 -26.63 10.88 25.54
N MET A 2 -25.82 11.92 25.37
CA MET A 2 -26.16 13.14 24.62
C MET A 2 -26.55 12.88 23.16
N ASN A 3 -27.68 13.44 22.76
CA ASN A 3 -28.19 13.49 21.40
C ASN A 3 -27.32 14.46 20.56
N ARG A 4 -26.05 14.11 20.31
CA ARG A 4 -25.15 14.93 19.47
C ARG A 4 -25.64 14.89 18.03
N VAL A 5 -26.06 16.05 17.54
CA VAL A 5 -26.35 16.34 16.14
C VAL A 5 -25.14 17.07 15.56
N PHE A 6 -24.73 16.67 14.35
CA PHE A 6 -23.58 17.24 13.64
C PHE A 6 -24.03 18.06 12.44
N LYS A 7 -23.34 19.16 12.16
CA LYS A 7 -23.62 20.06 11.03
C LYS A 7 -22.69 19.76 9.87
N ILE A 8 -23.06 20.26 8.69
CA ILE A 8 -22.17 20.25 7.51
C ILE A 8 -20.88 21.00 7.89
N GLY A 9 -19.72 20.40 7.60
CA GLY A 9 -18.42 20.98 7.94
C GLY A 9 -17.81 20.48 9.25
N ASP A 10 -18.60 19.81 10.11
CA ASP A 10 -18.04 19.13 11.29
C ASP A 10 -17.25 17.89 10.84
N VAL A 11 -16.29 17.44 11.65
CA VAL A 11 -15.50 16.23 11.38
C VAL A 11 -16.10 15.05 12.15
N SER A 12 -16.26 13.91 11.48
CA SER A 12 -16.70 12.68 12.14
C SER A 12 -15.61 12.12 13.04
N GLY A 13 -15.90 11.92 14.32
CA GLY A 13 -14.96 11.35 15.28
C GLY A 13 -14.90 9.81 15.28
N GLU A 14 -15.83 9.15 14.60
CA GLU A 14 -16.00 7.69 14.65
C GLU A 14 -16.54 7.16 13.31
N ASN A 15 -16.32 5.87 13.04
CA ASN A 15 -16.90 5.18 11.88
C ASN A 15 -18.37 4.82 12.17
N ARG A 16 -19.32 5.63 11.67
CA ARG A 16 -20.75 5.41 11.91
C ARG A 16 -21.61 5.76 10.69
N ILE A 17 -22.80 5.18 10.66
CA ILE A 17 -23.89 5.58 9.78
C ILE A 17 -24.71 6.66 10.47
N TYR A 18 -24.89 7.78 9.77
CA TYR A 18 -25.65 8.92 10.21
C TYR A 18 -26.92 9.07 9.36
N GLN A 19 -27.95 9.63 9.97
CA GLN A 19 -29.23 9.91 9.33
C GLN A 19 -29.42 11.42 9.20
N CYS A 20 -29.80 11.88 8.00
CA CYS A 20 -30.19 13.26 7.77
C CYS A 20 -31.49 13.57 8.53
N SER A 21 -31.49 14.63 9.34
CA SER A 21 -32.66 15.07 10.12
C SER A 21 -33.85 15.52 9.27
N ARG A 22 -33.61 15.87 8.00
CA ARG A 22 -34.61 16.46 7.11
C ARG A 22 -35.33 15.46 6.21
N CYS A 23 -34.59 14.65 5.46
CA CYS A 23 -35.16 13.66 4.54
C CYS A 23 -35.08 12.22 5.07
N GLY A 24 -34.40 12.00 6.19
CA GLY A 24 -34.20 10.66 6.75
C GLY A 24 -33.18 9.80 6.00
N ASN A 25 -32.50 10.32 4.97
CA ASN A 25 -31.50 9.57 4.21
C ASN A 25 -30.31 9.14 5.09
N LEU A 26 -29.79 7.94 4.87
CA LEU A 26 -28.66 7.38 5.59
C LEU A 26 -27.37 7.60 4.81
N HIS A 27 -26.30 7.97 5.50
CA HIS A 27 -24.97 8.13 4.93
C HIS A 27 -23.91 7.62 5.90
N ALA A 28 -22.93 6.88 5.40
CA ALA A 28 -21.78 6.46 6.19
C ALA A 28 -20.74 7.58 6.20
N PHE A 29 -20.15 7.85 7.36
CA PHE A 29 -18.98 8.72 7.49
C PHE A 29 -17.89 7.98 8.24
N LEU A 30 -16.68 8.05 7.72
CA LEU A 30 -15.48 7.51 8.34
C LEU A 30 -14.86 8.53 9.31
N GLN A 31 -14.08 8.03 10.26
CA GLN A 31 -13.34 8.86 11.19
C GLN A 31 -12.40 9.81 10.42
N GLY A 32 -12.50 11.11 10.69
CA GLY A 32 -11.72 12.16 10.01
C GLY A 32 -12.39 12.73 8.76
N GLU A 33 -13.47 12.12 8.25
CA GLU A 33 -14.24 12.70 7.15
C GLU A 33 -15.10 13.88 7.61
N VAL A 34 -15.22 14.88 6.74
CA VAL A 34 -16.08 16.04 6.96
C VAL A 34 -17.52 15.67 6.56
N PHE A 35 -18.49 16.04 7.39
CA PHE A 35 -19.90 15.84 7.07
C PHE A 35 -20.28 16.64 5.81
N SER A 36 -20.50 15.92 4.71
CA SER A 36 -20.91 16.47 3.42
C SER A 36 -22.42 16.75 3.39
N ALA A 37 -22.85 17.51 2.38
CA ALA A 37 -24.26 17.78 2.16
C ALA A 37 -25.00 16.50 1.72
N CYS A 38 -26.19 16.26 2.25
CA CYS A 38 -27.03 15.14 1.84
C CYS A 38 -27.36 15.22 0.34
N ALA A 39 -27.11 14.13 -0.40
CA ALA A 39 -27.39 14.05 -1.84
C ALA A 39 -28.86 14.30 -2.22
N VAL A 40 -29.81 13.98 -1.32
CA VAL A 40 -31.26 14.07 -1.60
C VAL A 40 -31.83 15.47 -1.38
N CYS A 41 -31.31 16.20 -0.38
CA CYS A 41 -31.84 17.52 0.01
C CYS A 41 -30.78 18.62 -0.05
N ALA A 42 -29.75 18.43 -0.86
CA ALA A 42 -28.66 19.38 -1.10
C ALA A 42 -29.22 20.81 -1.27
N GLY A 43 -28.72 21.76 -0.48
CA GLY A 43 -29.15 23.17 -0.49
C GLY A 43 -30.04 23.62 0.68
N LYS A 44 -30.28 22.76 1.66
CA LYS A 44 -31.19 23.01 2.79
C LYS A 44 -30.47 22.80 4.13
N LYS A 45 -30.76 23.63 5.16
CA LYS A 45 -30.24 23.38 6.54
C LYS A 45 -30.60 21.95 6.96
N GLN A 46 -29.59 21.19 7.35
CA GLN A 46 -29.67 19.78 7.69
C GLN A 46 -28.63 19.44 8.76
N GLU A 47 -28.95 18.42 9.54
CA GLU A 47 -28.10 17.92 10.63
C GLU A 47 -28.02 16.40 10.53
N TRP A 48 -26.89 15.85 10.93
CA TRP A 48 -26.60 14.43 10.91
C TRP A 48 -26.78 13.84 12.31
N LYS A 49 -27.65 12.85 12.43
CA LYS A 49 -27.91 12.11 13.67
C LYS A 49 -27.24 10.74 13.61
N PRO A 50 -26.41 10.36 14.59
CA PRO A 50 -25.80 9.04 14.61
C PRO A 50 -26.90 7.98 14.73
N LYS A 51 -26.86 6.95 13.89
CA LYS A 51 -27.88 5.89 13.89
C LYS A 51 -27.30 4.52 14.22
N LYS A 52 -26.21 4.13 13.56
CA LYS A 52 -25.62 2.80 13.72
C LYS A 52 -24.11 2.86 13.62
N GLU A 53 -23.41 2.05 14.41
CA GLU A 53 -21.97 1.89 14.30
C GLU A 53 -21.59 1.14 13.01
N LEU A 54 -20.54 1.61 12.33
CA LEU A 54 -20.02 0.97 11.13
C LEU A 54 -18.87 0.05 11.53
N ILE A 55 -19.14 -1.26 11.58
CA ILE A 55 -18.13 -2.26 11.91
C ILE A 55 -17.33 -2.59 10.64
N ILE A 56 -16.18 -1.96 10.48
CA ILE A 56 -15.24 -2.26 9.39
C ILE A 56 -14.40 -3.47 9.83
N ARG A 57 -14.76 -4.67 9.38
CA ARG A 57 -13.95 -5.89 9.56
C ARG A 57 -13.02 -6.08 8.36
N THR A 58 -12.07 -5.19 8.14
CA THR A 58 -10.99 -5.45 7.19
C THR A 58 -9.92 -6.27 7.92
N ARG A 59 -9.74 -7.54 7.54
CA ARG A 59 -8.58 -8.33 7.99
C ARG A 59 -7.36 -7.71 7.32
N ASN A 60 -6.37 -7.28 8.10
CA ASN A 60 -5.11 -6.81 7.53
C ASN A 60 -4.33 -8.02 7.01
N VAL A 61 -4.64 -8.40 5.77
CA VAL A 61 -4.00 -9.50 5.03
C VAL A 61 -2.48 -9.32 4.99
N ALA A 62 -2.01 -8.08 4.82
CA ALA A 62 -0.58 -7.80 4.75
C ALA A 62 0.14 -8.24 6.04
N ALA A 63 -0.45 -8.00 7.21
CA ALA A 63 0.12 -8.40 8.51
C ALA A 63 0.17 -9.93 8.73
N GLU A 64 -0.58 -10.71 7.95
CA GLU A 64 -0.55 -12.18 8.02
C GLU A 64 0.48 -12.77 7.05
N ILE A 65 0.66 -12.15 5.88
CA ILE A 65 1.74 -12.45 4.94
C ILE A 65 3.10 -12.16 5.61
N GLU A 66 3.22 -11.01 6.29
CA GLU A 66 4.43 -10.61 7.02
C GLU A 66 4.87 -11.65 8.06
N ARG A 67 3.90 -12.29 8.73
CA ARG A 67 4.16 -13.27 9.79
C ARG A 67 4.67 -14.62 9.29
N ARG A 68 4.50 -14.92 7.99
CA ARG A 68 4.95 -16.17 7.37
C ARG A 68 6.30 -16.06 6.66
N LYS A 69 6.94 -14.89 6.67
CA LYS A 69 8.24 -14.66 6.01
C LYS A 69 9.34 -15.59 6.55
N THR A 70 10.03 -16.26 5.65
CA THR A 70 11.19 -17.10 5.95
C THR A 70 12.46 -16.26 6.21
N ALA A 71 13.55 -16.89 6.66
CA ALA A 71 14.83 -16.21 6.84
C ALA A 71 15.40 -15.66 5.51
N LEU A 72 15.20 -16.39 4.41
CA LEU A 72 15.55 -15.95 3.06
C LEU A 72 14.72 -14.75 2.62
N ASP A 73 13.45 -14.68 3.03
CA ASP A 73 12.62 -13.51 2.74
C ASP A 73 13.11 -12.26 3.45
N LYS A 74 13.49 -12.38 4.73
CA LYS A 74 14.04 -11.26 5.49
C LYS A 74 15.37 -10.79 4.92
N PHE A 75 16.23 -11.72 4.50
CA PHE A 75 17.48 -11.39 3.84
C PHE A 75 17.24 -10.68 2.50
N SER A 76 16.32 -11.20 1.69
CA SER A 76 15.96 -10.57 0.41
C SER A 76 15.34 -9.18 0.58
N ASP A 77 14.50 -8.98 1.60
CA ASP A 77 13.96 -7.65 1.96
C ASP A 77 15.08 -6.67 2.34
N TRP A 78 16.06 -7.16 3.12
CA TRP A 78 17.23 -6.37 3.50
C TRP A 78 18.08 -6.00 2.27
N LEU A 79 18.32 -6.95 1.35
CA LEU A 79 19.03 -6.68 0.10
C LEU A 79 18.29 -5.61 -0.72
N VAL A 80 17.00 -5.77 -0.98
CA VAL A 80 16.20 -4.78 -1.74
C VAL A 80 16.29 -3.39 -1.10
N SER A 81 16.19 -3.32 0.23
CA SER A 81 16.29 -2.04 0.95
C SER A 81 17.69 -1.42 0.91
N SER A 82 18.75 -2.21 0.72
CA SER A 82 20.14 -1.75 0.70
C SER A 82 20.57 -1.35 -0.73
N PHE A 83 20.33 -2.24 -1.69
CA PHE A 83 20.70 -2.06 -3.11
C PHE A 83 19.78 -1.09 -3.87
N GLY A 84 18.55 -0.87 -3.39
CA GLY A 84 17.60 0.09 -3.97
C GLY A 84 17.85 1.55 -3.59
N THR A 85 18.91 1.85 -2.85
CA THR A 85 19.19 3.22 -2.38
C THR A 85 20.10 4.00 -3.33
N PRO A 86 19.91 5.32 -3.48
CA PRO A 86 20.84 6.18 -4.22
C PRO A 86 22.28 6.14 -3.67
N TRP A 87 22.43 5.85 -2.37
CA TRP A 87 23.73 5.72 -1.72
C TRP A 87 24.56 4.57 -2.28
N PHE A 88 23.93 3.45 -2.64
CA PHE A 88 24.62 2.32 -3.26
C PHE A 88 25.26 2.72 -4.60
N LEU A 89 24.55 3.50 -5.42
CA LEU A 89 25.06 4.03 -6.68
C LEU A 89 26.25 4.97 -6.45
N VAL A 90 26.14 5.91 -5.50
CA VAL A 90 27.23 6.85 -5.17
C VAL A 90 28.47 6.09 -4.71
N PHE A 91 28.30 5.07 -3.87
CA PHE A 91 29.41 4.21 -3.44
C PHE A 91 30.13 3.57 -4.63
N HIS A 92 29.40 3.01 -5.62
CA HIS A 92 30.00 2.39 -6.81
C HIS A 92 30.73 3.41 -7.68
N ILE A 93 30.13 4.59 -7.88
CA ILE A 93 30.77 5.67 -8.65
C ILE A 93 32.09 6.09 -7.99
N VAL A 94 32.11 6.27 -6.67
CA VAL A 94 33.32 6.63 -5.93
C VAL A 94 34.34 5.50 -5.96
N TRP A 95 33.92 4.27 -5.72
CA TRP A 95 34.80 3.09 -5.73
C TRP A 95 35.48 2.89 -7.09
N PHE A 96 34.70 2.82 -8.17
CA PHE A 96 35.25 2.68 -9.51
C PHE A 96 36.03 3.92 -9.96
N GLY A 97 35.57 5.12 -9.61
CA GLY A 97 36.28 6.36 -9.90
C GLY A 97 37.66 6.41 -9.23
N LEU A 98 37.76 6.03 -7.96
CA LEU A 98 39.03 5.92 -7.24
C LEU A 98 39.95 4.87 -7.88
N TRP A 99 39.41 3.72 -8.26
CA TRP A 99 40.18 2.68 -8.95
C TRP A 99 40.78 3.18 -10.27
N VAL A 100 39.98 3.90 -11.06
CA VAL A 100 40.44 4.50 -12.33
C VAL A 100 41.52 5.55 -12.08
N ILE A 101 41.36 6.43 -11.09
CA ILE A 101 42.36 7.48 -10.75
C ILE A 101 43.70 6.85 -10.33
N VAL A 102 43.66 5.79 -9.53
CA VAL A 102 44.88 5.06 -9.11
C VAL A 102 45.56 4.42 -10.31
N ASN A 103 44.82 3.76 -11.20
CA ASN A 103 45.40 3.08 -12.38
C ASN A 103 45.81 4.03 -13.51
N MET A 104 45.30 5.27 -13.56
CA MET A 104 45.80 6.34 -14.44
C MET A 104 47.18 6.87 -14.04
N GLY A 105 47.78 6.38 -12.95
CA GLY A 105 49.10 6.82 -12.48
C GLY A 105 49.10 8.23 -11.89
N TRP A 106 47.93 8.78 -11.55
CA TRP A 106 47.79 10.11 -10.96
C TRP A 106 48.11 10.12 -9.45
N THR A 107 48.52 8.97 -8.89
CA THR A 107 48.77 8.75 -7.46
C THR A 107 50.17 8.17 -7.25
N SER A 108 50.76 8.33 -6.07
CA SER A 108 52.08 7.76 -5.73
C SER A 108 52.08 6.23 -5.50
N PHE A 109 50.95 5.56 -5.68
CA PHE A 109 50.85 4.11 -5.56
C PHE A 109 51.28 3.42 -6.87
N PRO A 110 51.91 2.22 -6.79
CA PRO A 110 52.22 1.44 -7.98
C PRO A 110 50.93 1.07 -8.72
N VAL A 111 50.99 1.09 -10.05
CA VAL A 111 49.87 0.68 -10.93
C VAL A 111 49.50 -0.76 -10.57
N PHE A 112 48.27 -0.94 -10.08
CA PHE A 112 47.82 -2.22 -9.53
C PHE A 112 47.27 -3.15 -10.62
N ASP A 113 46.80 -2.61 -11.74
CA ASP A 113 46.18 -3.37 -12.84
C ASP A 113 46.54 -2.73 -14.21
N GLU A 114 47.67 -3.13 -14.79
CA GLU A 114 48.22 -2.57 -16.04
C GLU A 114 47.33 -2.84 -17.27
N ASN A 115 46.57 -3.95 -17.25
CA ASN A 115 45.68 -4.39 -18.34
C ASN A 115 44.18 -4.24 -18.03
N TRP A 116 43.80 -3.71 -16.86
CA TRP A 116 42.40 -3.53 -16.42
C TRP A 116 41.56 -4.83 -16.32
N GLU A 117 42.18 -6.00 -16.45
CA GLU A 117 41.51 -7.30 -16.54
C GLU A 117 40.93 -7.76 -15.19
N HIS A 118 41.55 -7.36 -14.07
CA HIS A 118 41.03 -7.70 -12.74
C HIS A 118 39.75 -6.92 -12.45
N LEU A 119 39.71 -5.65 -12.82
CA LEU A 119 38.51 -4.82 -12.64
C LEU A 119 37.33 -5.38 -13.45
N THR A 120 37.54 -5.69 -14.72
CA THR A 120 36.44 -6.17 -15.59
C THR A 120 35.94 -7.54 -15.16
N MET A 121 36.82 -8.45 -14.71
CA MET A 121 36.42 -9.74 -14.15
C MET A 121 35.55 -9.55 -12.90
N ILE A 122 35.99 -8.75 -11.93
CA ILE A 122 35.25 -8.54 -10.67
C ILE A 122 33.91 -7.87 -10.94
N VAL A 123 33.88 -6.81 -11.76
CA VAL A 123 32.63 -6.10 -12.12
C VAL A 123 31.65 -7.01 -12.84
N SER A 124 32.12 -7.88 -13.74
CA SER A 124 31.24 -8.81 -14.46
C SER A 124 30.60 -9.82 -13.51
N LEU A 125 31.36 -10.35 -12.56
CA LEU A 125 30.87 -11.27 -11.54
C LEU A 125 29.87 -10.57 -10.62
N GLU A 126 30.19 -9.37 -10.13
CA GLU A 126 29.30 -8.55 -9.31
C GLU A 126 27.97 -8.26 -10.02
N ALA A 127 28.01 -7.88 -11.30
CA ALA A 127 26.82 -7.61 -12.11
C ALA A 127 25.91 -8.84 -12.23
N ILE A 128 26.46 -10.05 -12.40
CA ILE A 128 25.69 -11.29 -12.44
C ILE A 128 24.99 -11.53 -11.08
N PHE A 129 25.70 -11.36 -9.96
CA PHE A 129 25.10 -11.50 -8.63
C PHE A 129 23.97 -10.50 -8.40
N LEU A 130 24.16 -9.23 -8.73
CA LEU A 130 23.12 -8.20 -8.63
C LEU A 130 21.92 -8.52 -9.50
N ALA A 131 22.12 -8.97 -10.74
CA ALA A 131 21.03 -9.33 -11.64
C ALA A 131 20.19 -10.49 -11.09
N ILE A 132 20.84 -11.53 -10.53
CA ILE A 132 20.15 -12.65 -9.89
C ILE A 132 19.35 -12.16 -8.67
N PHE A 133 19.93 -11.31 -7.83
CA PHE A 133 19.22 -10.76 -6.67
C PHE A 133 18.02 -9.90 -7.06
N ILE A 134 18.16 -9.10 -8.12
CA ILE A 134 17.05 -8.33 -8.70
C ILE A 134 15.95 -9.29 -9.16
N LEU A 135 16.28 -10.35 -9.90
CA LEU A 135 15.31 -11.31 -10.42
C LEU A 135 14.57 -12.05 -9.28
N ILE A 136 15.29 -12.48 -8.24
CA ILE A 136 14.69 -13.10 -7.04
C ILE A 136 13.71 -12.12 -6.38
N SER A 137 14.14 -10.87 -6.20
CA SER A 137 13.33 -9.83 -5.58
C SER A 137 12.08 -9.50 -6.38
N GLN A 138 12.19 -9.46 -7.70
CA GLN A 138 11.09 -9.23 -8.64
C GLN A 138 10.10 -10.40 -8.65
N ASN A 139 10.57 -11.65 -8.73
CA ASN A 139 9.70 -12.83 -8.69
C ASN A 139 8.86 -12.86 -7.42
N ARG A 140 9.46 -12.57 -6.28
CA ARG A 140 8.76 -12.53 -4.98
C ARG A 140 7.77 -11.36 -4.87
N ALA A 141 8.14 -10.19 -5.39
CA ALA A 141 7.22 -9.06 -5.47
C ALA A 141 6.00 -9.42 -6.36
N GLY A 142 6.23 -10.14 -7.45
CA GLY A 142 5.19 -10.69 -8.33
C GLY A 142 4.25 -11.64 -7.59
N GLU A 143 4.78 -12.65 -6.89
CA GLU A 143 3.98 -13.59 -6.10
C GLU A 143 3.13 -12.89 -5.04
N THR A 144 3.72 -11.93 -4.32
CA THR A 144 2.99 -11.14 -3.32
C THR A 144 1.88 -10.29 -3.95
N SER A 145 2.14 -9.73 -5.13
CA SER A 145 1.15 -8.95 -5.89
C SER A 145 -0.01 -9.82 -6.38
N GLU A 146 0.28 -11.02 -6.87
CA GLU A 146 -0.72 -11.98 -7.33
C GLU A 146 -1.62 -12.44 -6.18
N LEU A 147 -1.03 -12.79 -5.03
CA LEU A 147 -1.78 -13.16 -3.83
C LEU A 147 -2.70 -12.01 -3.35
N ARG A 148 -2.22 -10.76 -3.39
CA ARG A 148 -3.04 -9.59 -3.06
C ARG A 148 -4.20 -9.44 -4.03
N SER A 149 -3.94 -9.57 -5.34
CA SER A 149 -4.96 -9.49 -6.37
C SER A 149 -6.07 -10.54 -6.19
N GLU A 150 -5.72 -11.78 -5.84
CA GLU A 150 -6.71 -12.83 -5.55
C GLU A 150 -7.55 -12.48 -4.31
N LEU A 151 -6.94 -11.95 -3.27
CA LEU A 151 -7.66 -11.58 -2.04
C LEU A 151 -8.59 -10.38 -2.23
N ASP A 152 -8.17 -9.41 -3.05
CA ASP A 152 -8.99 -8.27 -3.45
C ASP A 152 -10.17 -8.76 -4.28
N TYR A 153 -9.94 -9.63 -5.27
CA TYR A 153 -11.01 -10.26 -6.06
C TYR A 153 -12.03 -11.01 -5.19
N GLN A 154 -11.58 -11.82 -4.23
CA GLN A 154 -12.45 -12.52 -3.28
C GLN A 154 -13.24 -11.56 -2.38
N THR A 155 -12.68 -10.39 -2.06
CA THR A 155 -13.35 -9.37 -1.26
C THR A 155 -14.43 -8.67 -2.07
N ASP A 156 -14.13 -8.34 -3.33
CA ASP A 156 -15.06 -7.72 -4.26
C ASP A 156 -16.25 -8.64 -4.56
N LEU A 157 -16.01 -9.92 -4.86
CA LEU A 157 -17.09 -10.91 -5.04
C LEU A 157 -18.02 -10.99 -3.82
N LYS A 158 -17.44 -10.97 -2.60
CA LYS A 158 -18.26 -10.98 -1.37
C LYS A 158 -19.04 -9.68 -1.19
N ALA A 159 -18.49 -8.54 -1.60
CA ALA A 159 -19.17 -7.25 -1.55
C ALA A 159 -20.32 -7.18 -2.57
N GLU A 160 -20.10 -7.67 -3.78
CA GLU A 160 -21.11 -7.78 -4.83
C GLU A 160 -22.27 -8.68 -4.37
N LYS A 161 -21.97 -9.89 -3.87
CA LYS A 161 -22.97 -10.81 -3.33
C LYS A 161 -23.82 -10.17 -2.22
N ARG A 162 -23.19 -9.48 -1.26
CA ARG A 162 -23.92 -8.78 -0.18
C ARG A 162 -24.81 -7.67 -0.72
N SER A 163 -24.39 -6.98 -1.79
CA SER A 163 -25.18 -5.93 -2.43
C SER A 163 -26.41 -6.51 -3.11
N GLU A 164 -26.29 -7.65 -3.79
CA GLU A 164 -27.42 -8.38 -4.36
C GLU A 164 -28.38 -8.92 -3.29
N GLU A 165 -27.86 -9.50 -2.19
CA GLU A 165 -28.67 -9.97 -1.06
C GLU A 165 -29.49 -8.82 -0.45
N ILE A 166 -28.88 -7.65 -0.26
CA ILE A 166 -29.59 -6.45 0.24
C ILE A 166 -30.67 -6.03 -0.75
N LEU A 167 -30.38 -6.00 -2.05
CA LEU A 167 -31.37 -5.66 -3.08
C LEU A 167 -32.55 -6.64 -3.08
N ALA A 168 -32.28 -7.94 -2.98
CA ALA A 168 -33.30 -8.98 -2.91
C ALA A 168 -34.18 -8.82 -1.65
N LEU A 169 -33.59 -8.53 -0.49
CA LEU A 169 -34.34 -8.26 0.74
C LEU A 169 -35.21 -7.01 0.62
N LEU A 170 -34.70 -5.94 0.00
CA LEU A 170 -35.47 -4.71 -0.24
C LEU A 170 -36.65 -4.95 -1.18
N GLN A 171 -36.44 -5.67 -2.28
CA GLN A 171 -37.52 -6.04 -3.22
C GLN A 171 -38.58 -6.90 -2.53
N ALA A 172 -38.16 -7.84 -1.67
CA ALA A 172 -39.08 -8.67 -0.90
C ALA A 172 -39.91 -7.86 0.10
N HIS A 173 -39.33 -6.82 0.73
CA HIS A 173 -40.07 -5.91 1.61
C HIS A 173 -41.04 -5.00 0.83
N VAL A 174 -40.64 -4.50 -0.34
CA VAL A 174 -41.50 -3.66 -1.19
C VAL A 174 -42.72 -4.46 -1.69
N LYS A 175 -42.54 -5.72 -2.10
CA LYS A 175 -43.67 -6.58 -2.54
C LYS A 175 -44.65 -6.96 -1.43
N ARG A 176 -44.24 -6.89 -0.16
CA ARG A 176 -45.06 -7.29 0.99
C ARG A 176 -46.01 -6.17 1.47
N LYS A 177 -45.95 -4.99 0.85
CA LYS A 177 -46.69 -3.78 1.21
C LYS A 177 -47.62 -3.40 0.07
#